data_AF-A0A4U1G087-F1
#
_entry.id   AF-A0A4U1G087-F1
#
_cell.length_a   1.000
_cell.length_b   1.000
_cell.length_c   1.000
_cell.angle_alpha   90.00
_cell.angle_beta   90.00
_cell.angle_gamma   90.00
#
_symmetry.space_group_name_H-M   'P 1'
#
loop_
_entity.id
_entity.type
_entity.pdbx_description
1 polymer ?
#
loop_
_entity_poly.entity_id
_entity_poly.type
_entity_poly.pdbx_seq_one_letter_code
_entity_poly.pdbx_strand_id
1 'polypeptide(L)'
;MYVKTSCGLRTVVEILKTFEDVLGGTCGKAPSYTTVRNWMLKLGLSVYDDDKSRDEAYAIIQDESLTVNRQKLLLTLGIPSKHPGRALRHSDATVLDMRVADSNTKDDVKDAIERAAAKAGHSPEYGVSDGGHNLKGGMALAGVPQHLDVSHTLANCMKTVYAEDEEFKSLTQKLGKIRLQYHLTDIAWLLPPNMRAIARFMNLSDWVEWGNRMLTNMDSLEQKAKDAFCFLENYRGLLEELSVDVDAIRHVETICKTRGFCLKTYRECSQYIILHVIGNANNRRATLGLRMLDYLKKEAKLLHLTNNAQNMSSDIIESDFGILKSKMSPNKLYGFTSMILMLPLYPKTIDYSVADEQDFKVRLANVKLKEIDDWAKANLSRNWVKDRTETLKKVS
;
A
#
# COMPACT_ATOMS: atom_id res chain seq x y z
N MET A 1 -21.30 -3.95 -5.23
CA MET A 1 -21.34 -4.14 -3.76
C MET A 1 -20.16 -4.94 -3.23
N TYR A 2 -19.97 -6.20 -3.62
CA TYR A 2 -18.89 -7.05 -3.07
C TYR A 2 -17.50 -6.40 -3.16
N VAL A 3 -17.15 -5.88 -4.35
CA VAL A 3 -15.86 -5.22 -4.61
C VAL A 3 -15.71 -3.89 -3.87
N LYS A 4 -16.80 -3.14 -3.68
CA LYS A 4 -16.80 -1.77 -3.10
C LYS A 4 -16.85 -1.71 -1.57
N THR A 5 -17.30 -2.77 -0.93
CA THR A 5 -17.60 -2.78 0.52
C THR A 5 -16.68 -3.75 1.24
N SER A 6 -16.62 -3.74 2.56
CA SER A 6 -15.94 -4.76 3.35
C SER A 6 -16.73 -6.08 3.47
N CYS A 7 -17.96 -6.15 2.96
CA CYS A 7 -18.85 -7.29 3.12
C CYS A 7 -18.33 -8.57 2.44
N GLY A 8 -18.53 -9.71 3.11
CA GLY A 8 -18.33 -11.03 2.52
C GLY A 8 -19.40 -11.36 1.47
N LEU A 9 -19.15 -12.38 0.63
CA LEU A 9 -20.07 -12.79 -0.43
C LEU A 9 -21.47 -13.16 0.10
N ARG A 10 -21.57 -13.80 1.27
CA ARG A 10 -22.86 -14.17 1.88
C ARG A 10 -23.63 -12.95 2.38
N THR A 11 -22.95 -12.03 3.05
CA THR A 11 -23.51 -10.75 3.50
C THR A 11 -24.03 -9.92 2.32
N VAL A 12 -23.33 -9.91 1.19
CA VAL A 12 -23.83 -9.23 -0.03
C VAL A 12 -25.16 -9.81 -0.48
N VAL A 13 -25.32 -11.13 -0.44
CA VAL A 13 -26.59 -11.78 -0.80
C VAL A 13 -27.70 -11.43 0.20
N GLU A 14 -27.40 -11.38 1.49
CA GLU A 14 -28.36 -10.96 2.51
C GLU A 14 -28.84 -9.53 2.27
N ILE A 15 -27.93 -8.60 1.97
CA ILE A 15 -28.31 -7.22 1.65
C ILE A 15 -29.17 -7.17 0.38
N LEU A 16 -28.85 -7.94 -0.66
CA LEU A 16 -29.67 -7.99 -1.88
C LEU A 16 -31.08 -8.52 -1.60
N LYS A 17 -31.23 -9.50 -0.71
CA LYS A 17 -32.55 -9.99 -0.25
C LYS A 17 -33.32 -8.91 0.49
N THR A 18 -32.66 -8.14 1.36
CA THR A 18 -33.32 -7.01 2.03
C THR A 18 -33.84 -5.97 1.03
N PHE A 19 -33.10 -5.68 -0.05
CA PHE A 19 -33.61 -4.82 -1.12
C PHE A 19 -34.80 -5.45 -1.87
N GLU A 20 -34.77 -6.75 -2.13
CA GLU A 20 -35.89 -7.48 -2.74
C GLU A 20 -37.16 -7.36 -1.88
N ASP A 21 -37.04 -7.55 -0.56
CA ASP A 21 -38.14 -7.45 0.40
C ASP A 21 -38.72 -6.03 0.46
N VAL A 22 -37.86 -5.01 0.50
CA VAL A 22 -38.27 -3.59 0.62
C VAL A 22 -38.86 -3.06 -0.69
N LEU A 23 -38.32 -3.48 -1.84
CA LEU A 23 -38.76 -3.02 -3.15
C LEU A 23 -39.87 -3.89 -3.76
N GLY A 24 -40.44 -4.82 -2.98
CA GLY A 24 -41.59 -5.63 -3.41
C GLY A 24 -41.27 -6.56 -4.59
N GLY A 25 -40.05 -7.09 -4.67
CA GLY A 25 -39.64 -8.04 -5.70
C GLY A 25 -39.36 -7.45 -7.09
N THR A 26 -39.38 -6.12 -7.25
CA THR A 26 -39.11 -5.46 -8.54
C THR A 26 -37.69 -5.70 -9.09
N CYS A 27 -36.75 -6.09 -8.23
CA CYS A 27 -35.36 -6.37 -8.59
C CYS A 27 -35.09 -7.84 -8.97
N GLY A 28 -36.12 -8.70 -8.94
CA GLY A 28 -35.99 -10.13 -9.15
C GLY A 28 -35.31 -10.86 -7.99
N LYS A 29 -35.16 -12.18 -8.14
CA LYS A 29 -34.64 -13.08 -7.09
C LYS A 29 -33.16 -12.80 -6.79
N ALA A 30 -32.82 -12.63 -5.51
CA ALA A 30 -31.44 -12.48 -5.09
C ALA A 30 -30.53 -13.67 -5.52
N PRO A 31 -29.32 -13.39 -6.05
CA PRO A 31 -28.39 -14.43 -6.51
C PRO A 31 -27.79 -15.22 -5.33
N SER A 32 -27.25 -16.40 -5.61
CA SER A 32 -26.44 -17.14 -4.63
C SER A 32 -25.06 -16.50 -4.44
N TYR A 33 -24.39 -16.78 -3.31
CA TYR A 33 -23.04 -16.28 -3.07
C TYR A 33 -22.03 -16.79 -4.13
N THR A 34 -22.26 -18.01 -4.63
CA THR A 34 -21.47 -18.62 -5.71
C THR A 34 -21.68 -17.88 -7.03
N THR A 35 -22.91 -17.46 -7.32
CA THR A 35 -23.23 -16.64 -8.49
C THR A 35 -22.49 -15.30 -8.44
N VAL A 36 -22.55 -14.60 -7.30
CA VAL A 36 -21.83 -13.32 -7.10
C VAL A 36 -20.33 -13.50 -7.24
N ARG A 37 -19.77 -14.58 -6.66
CA ARG A 37 -18.35 -14.93 -6.81
C ARG A 37 -17.98 -15.12 -8.28
N ASN A 38 -18.75 -15.92 -9.00
CA ASN A 38 -18.48 -16.24 -10.40
C ASN A 38 -18.56 -15.00 -11.29
N TRP A 39 -19.51 -14.10 -11.03
CA TRP A 39 -19.57 -12.82 -11.73
C TRP A 39 -18.33 -11.96 -11.48
N MET A 40 -17.91 -11.83 -10.22
CA MET A 40 -16.69 -11.08 -9.89
C MET A 40 -15.46 -11.66 -10.59
N LEU A 41 -15.30 -12.99 -10.60
CA LEU A 41 -14.15 -13.63 -11.25
C LEU A 41 -14.16 -13.47 -12.76
N LYS A 42 -15.33 -13.64 -13.40
CA LYS A 42 -15.47 -13.45 -14.85
C LYS A 42 -15.15 -12.03 -15.26
N LEU A 43 -15.70 -11.05 -14.54
CA LEU A 43 -15.44 -9.63 -14.78
C LEU A 43 -13.98 -9.29 -14.52
N GLY A 44 -13.41 -9.78 -13.43
CA GLY A 44 -12.00 -9.56 -13.10
C GLY A 44 -11.05 -10.11 -14.15
N LEU A 45 -11.31 -11.32 -14.64
CA LEU A 45 -10.53 -11.91 -15.73
C LEU A 45 -10.71 -11.15 -17.04
N SER A 46 -11.94 -10.82 -17.43
CA SER A 46 -12.19 -10.00 -18.62
C SER A 46 -11.49 -8.65 -18.55
N VAL A 47 -11.57 -7.93 -17.43
CA VAL A 47 -10.88 -6.64 -17.27
C VAL A 47 -9.37 -6.82 -17.32
N TYR A 48 -8.85 -7.87 -16.66
CA TYR A 48 -7.43 -8.18 -16.71
C TYR A 48 -6.95 -8.49 -18.12
N ASP A 49 -7.75 -9.18 -18.93
CA ASP A 49 -7.40 -9.53 -20.30
C ASP A 49 -7.68 -8.42 -21.31
N ASP A 50 -8.64 -7.52 -21.06
CA ASP A 50 -9.06 -6.50 -22.05
C ASP A 50 -8.32 -5.16 -21.90
N ASP A 51 -7.76 -4.84 -20.72
CA ASP A 51 -6.92 -3.63 -20.53
C ASP A 51 -5.58 -3.82 -21.28
N LYS A 52 -5.63 -3.73 -22.61
CA LYS A 52 -4.54 -3.95 -23.55
C LYS A 52 -4.39 -2.71 -24.44
N SER A 53 -3.15 -2.23 -24.56
CA SER A 53 -2.74 -0.95 -25.12
C SER A 53 -2.93 0.26 -24.20
N ARG A 54 -1.82 0.97 -23.96
CA ARG A 54 -1.83 2.37 -23.55
C ARG A 54 -1.26 3.15 -24.71
N ASP A 55 -2.11 3.89 -25.42
CA ASP A 55 -1.64 4.74 -26.52
C ASP A 55 -0.83 5.94 -26.01
N GLU A 56 -0.96 6.26 -24.71
CA GLU A 56 -0.25 7.32 -24.03
C GLU A 56 0.92 6.80 -23.18
N ALA A 57 1.93 7.66 -23.02
CA ALA A 57 3.05 7.42 -22.13
C ALA A 57 2.60 7.06 -20.70
N TYR A 58 3.18 5.99 -20.16
CA TYR A 58 2.82 5.47 -18.84
C TYR A 58 4.08 5.16 -18.03
N ALA A 59 3.90 5.12 -16.72
CA ALA A 59 4.87 4.63 -15.77
C ALA A 59 4.31 3.39 -15.05
N ILE A 60 5.19 2.63 -14.40
CA ILE A 60 4.77 1.49 -13.57
C ILE A 60 5.01 1.73 -12.09
N ILE A 61 4.14 1.16 -11.26
CA ILE A 61 4.40 0.95 -9.84
C ILE A 61 4.50 -0.56 -9.63
N GLN A 62 5.56 -1.02 -8.98
CA GLN A 62 5.78 -2.44 -8.74
C GLN A 62 6.13 -2.69 -7.28
N ASP A 63 5.44 -3.63 -6.66
CA ASP A 63 5.67 -3.99 -5.26
C ASP A 63 5.25 -5.45 -4.98
N GLU A 64 5.72 -5.98 -3.86
CA GLU A 64 5.36 -7.30 -3.36
C GLU A 64 4.45 -7.21 -2.15
N SER A 65 3.40 -8.01 -2.14
CA SER A 65 2.58 -8.18 -0.94
C SER A 65 3.38 -8.78 0.21
N LEU A 66 2.86 -8.64 1.43
CA LEU A 66 3.28 -9.48 2.56
C LEU A 66 3.09 -10.96 2.23
N THR A 67 3.92 -11.81 2.84
CA THR A 67 3.87 -13.25 2.64
C THR A 67 2.61 -13.88 3.27
N VAL A 68 1.87 -14.64 2.47
CA VAL A 68 0.75 -15.49 2.90
C VAL A 68 0.99 -16.90 2.40
N ASN A 69 0.97 -17.89 3.30
CA ASN A 69 1.18 -19.30 2.91
C ASN A 69 2.50 -19.57 2.17
N ARG A 70 3.59 -18.89 2.58
CA ARG A 70 4.90 -18.81 1.87
C ARG A 70 4.88 -18.10 0.53
N GLN A 71 3.73 -17.69 0.02
CA GLN A 71 3.59 -16.99 -1.25
C GLN A 71 3.63 -15.48 -1.05
N LYS A 72 4.08 -14.76 -2.08
CA LYS A 72 3.90 -13.33 -2.28
C LYS A 72 3.21 -13.08 -3.61
N LEU A 73 2.44 -12.01 -3.68
CA LEU A 73 1.92 -11.46 -4.93
C LEU A 73 2.83 -10.30 -5.36
N LEU A 74 3.56 -10.47 -6.47
CA LEU A 74 4.18 -9.37 -7.19
C LEU A 74 3.11 -8.75 -8.10
N LEU A 75 2.88 -7.46 -7.90
CA LEU A 75 1.86 -6.70 -8.62
C LEU A 75 2.52 -5.58 -9.42
N THR A 76 2.18 -5.47 -10.69
CA THR A 76 2.64 -4.38 -11.57
C THR A 76 1.44 -3.55 -12.00
N LEU A 77 1.38 -2.30 -11.53
CA LEU A 77 0.36 -1.32 -11.92
C LEU A 77 0.92 -0.40 -13.01
N GLY A 78 0.12 -0.13 -14.03
CA GLY A 78 0.35 0.98 -14.96
C GLY A 78 -0.37 2.23 -14.48
N ILE A 79 0.30 3.39 -14.55
CA ILE A 79 -0.21 4.71 -14.17
C ILE A 79 0.19 5.75 -15.22
N PRO A 80 -0.47 6.93 -15.30
CA PRO A 80 -0.04 8.00 -16.20
C PRO A 80 1.41 8.40 -15.90
N SER A 81 2.26 8.54 -16.93
CA SER A 81 3.66 8.92 -16.70
C SER A 81 3.77 10.38 -16.22
N LYS A 82 2.90 11.25 -16.73
CA LYS A 82 2.70 12.61 -16.22
C LYS A 82 1.85 12.57 -14.96
N HIS A 83 2.37 13.14 -13.88
CA HIS A 83 1.64 13.28 -12.63
C HIS A 83 0.34 14.11 -12.84
N PRO A 84 -0.82 13.65 -12.34
CA PRO A 84 -2.12 14.24 -12.65
C PRO A 84 -2.44 15.55 -11.89
N GLY A 85 -1.48 16.09 -11.13
CA GLY A 85 -1.68 17.29 -10.30
C GLY A 85 -2.53 17.06 -9.04
N ARG A 86 -2.72 15.79 -8.67
CA ARG A 86 -3.32 15.32 -7.41
C ARG A 86 -2.72 13.96 -7.06
N ALA A 87 -2.93 13.48 -5.84
CA ALA A 87 -2.59 12.10 -5.50
C ALA A 87 -3.29 11.10 -6.45
N LEU A 88 -2.56 10.02 -6.78
CA LEU A 88 -3.07 8.93 -7.59
C LEU A 88 -4.30 8.31 -6.93
N ARG A 89 -5.31 8.01 -7.74
CA ARG A 89 -6.53 7.30 -7.38
C ARG A 89 -6.54 5.95 -8.05
N HIS A 90 -7.35 5.01 -7.57
CA HIS A 90 -7.47 3.70 -8.20
C HIS A 90 -7.93 3.81 -9.65
N SER A 91 -8.74 4.82 -10.00
CA SER A 91 -9.15 5.10 -11.39
C SER A 91 -7.99 5.43 -12.33
N ASP A 92 -6.83 5.85 -11.81
CA ASP A 92 -5.63 6.14 -12.61
C ASP A 92 -4.77 4.88 -12.84
N ALA A 93 -5.02 3.81 -12.06
CA ALA A 93 -4.22 2.60 -12.04
C ALA A 93 -4.87 1.47 -12.85
N THR A 94 -4.04 0.75 -13.61
CA THR A 94 -4.41 -0.47 -14.32
C THR A 94 -3.51 -1.61 -13.85
N VAL A 95 -4.08 -2.78 -13.56
CA VAL A 95 -3.30 -3.97 -13.25
C VAL A 95 -2.73 -4.57 -14.55
N LEU A 96 -1.42 -4.42 -14.76
CA LEU A 96 -0.73 -4.90 -15.96
C LEU A 96 -0.25 -6.35 -15.82
N ASP A 97 0.32 -6.70 -14.67
CA ASP A 97 0.79 -8.07 -14.38
C ASP A 97 0.51 -8.44 -12.91
N MET A 98 0.21 -9.72 -12.68
CA MET A 98 0.08 -10.33 -11.36
C MET A 98 0.82 -11.65 -11.33
N ARG A 99 1.76 -11.82 -10.39
CA ARG A 99 2.53 -13.06 -10.23
C ARG A 99 2.50 -13.52 -8.78
N VAL A 100 2.01 -14.75 -8.55
CA VAL A 100 2.06 -15.40 -7.23
C VAL A 100 3.19 -16.41 -7.22
N ALA A 101 4.15 -16.23 -6.31
CA ALA A 101 5.30 -17.13 -6.15
C ALA A 101 5.78 -17.16 -4.69
N ASP A 102 6.56 -18.17 -4.31
CA ASP A 102 7.18 -18.23 -2.97
C ASP A 102 8.15 -17.06 -2.73
N SER A 103 8.80 -16.61 -3.81
CA SER A 103 9.71 -15.47 -3.86
C SER A 103 9.79 -14.96 -5.29
N ASN A 104 10.00 -13.65 -5.49
CA ASN A 104 10.30 -13.11 -6.80
C ASN A 104 11.76 -12.61 -6.84
N THR A 105 12.53 -13.17 -7.76
CA THR A 105 13.90 -12.75 -8.07
C THR A 105 13.91 -11.47 -8.92
N LYS A 106 15.09 -10.90 -9.13
CA LYS A 106 15.25 -9.77 -10.07
C LYS A 106 14.83 -10.13 -11.50
N ASP A 107 15.00 -11.39 -11.92
CA ASP A 107 14.61 -11.86 -13.24
C ASP A 107 13.09 -12.01 -13.33
N ASP A 108 12.43 -12.49 -12.27
CA ASP A 108 10.96 -12.51 -12.19
C ASP A 108 10.35 -11.10 -12.29
N VAL A 109 11.00 -10.11 -11.66
CA VAL A 109 10.61 -8.70 -11.72
C VAL A 109 10.77 -8.16 -13.14
N LYS A 110 11.92 -8.40 -13.79
CA LYS A 110 12.15 -8.05 -15.20
C LYS A 110 11.08 -8.65 -16.10
N ASP A 111 10.82 -9.95 -15.97
CA ASP A 111 9.83 -10.64 -16.80
C ASP A 111 8.41 -10.08 -16.59
N ALA A 112 8.07 -9.65 -15.37
CA ALA A 112 6.81 -8.96 -15.08
C ALA A 112 6.73 -7.59 -15.78
N ILE A 113 7.83 -6.84 -15.85
CA ILE A 113 7.92 -5.58 -16.59
C ILE A 113 7.77 -5.83 -18.10
N GLU A 114 8.42 -6.86 -18.63
CA GLU A 114 8.33 -7.21 -20.05
C GLU A 114 6.91 -7.67 -20.44
N ARG A 115 6.24 -8.46 -19.60
CA ARG A 115 4.82 -8.80 -19.80
C ARG A 115 3.93 -7.56 -19.73
N ALA A 116 4.18 -6.67 -18.78
CA ALA A 116 3.44 -5.41 -18.65
C ALA A 116 3.63 -4.51 -19.90
N ALA A 117 4.85 -4.40 -20.42
CA ALA A 117 5.16 -3.66 -21.65
C ALA A 117 4.50 -4.30 -22.88
N ALA A 118 4.56 -5.63 -23.02
CA ALA A 118 3.89 -6.33 -24.10
C ALA A 118 2.36 -6.13 -24.06
N LYS A 119 1.77 -6.10 -22.86
CA LYS A 119 0.34 -5.81 -22.66
C LYS A 119 -0.02 -4.35 -22.95
N ALA A 120 0.84 -3.41 -22.57
CA ALA A 120 0.65 -1.98 -22.80
C ALA A 120 0.99 -1.54 -24.24
N GLY A 121 1.70 -2.36 -25.01
CA GLY A 121 2.10 -2.09 -26.39
C GLY A 121 3.46 -1.39 -26.54
N HIS A 122 4.02 -0.85 -25.46
CA HIS A 122 5.35 -0.24 -25.44
C HIS A 122 5.95 -0.26 -24.03
N SER A 123 7.25 0.07 -23.88
CA SER A 123 7.93 0.13 -22.58
C SER A 123 7.48 1.33 -21.73
N PRO A 124 7.46 1.23 -20.39
CA PRO A 124 7.16 2.37 -19.52
C PRO A 124 8.30 3.40 -19.53
N GLU A 125 7.98 4.67 -19.28
CA GLU A 125 9.00 5.73 -19.20
C GLU A 125 9.88 5.60 -17.96
N TYR A 126 9.29 5.15 -16.85
CA TYR A 126 9.96 4.91 -15.57
C TYR A 126 9.10 3.99 -14.68
N GLY A 127 9.71 3.52 -13.59
CA GLY A 127 9.06 2.75 -12.53
C GLY A 127 9.18 3.41 -11.16
N VAL A 128 8.26 3.05 -10.26
CA VAL A 128 8.29 3.44 -8.83
C VAL A 128 8.23 2.18 -7.98
N SER A 129 9.09 2.07 -6.96
CA SER A 129 8.97 1.04 -5.93
C SER A 129 9.69 1.40 -4.63
N ASP A 130 9.57 0.56 -3.60
CA ASP A 130 10.23 0.74 -2.30
C ASP A 130 11.76 0.55 -2.30
N GLY A 131 12.35 0.19 -3.44
CA GLY A 131 13.79 -0.04 -3.58
C GLY A 131 14.29 -1.39 -3.09
N GLY A 132 13.41 -2.37 -2.85
CA GLY A 132 13.79 -3.75 -2.56
C GLY A 132 14.82 -4.29 -3.55
N HIS A 133 15.75 -5.14 -3.08
CA HIS A 133 16.91 -5.56 -3.88
C HIS A 133 16.52 -6.24 -5.21
N ASN A 134 15.49 -7.09 -5.18
CA ASN A 134 14.91 -7.71 -6.37
C ASN A 134 14.24 -6.68 -7.29
N LEU A 135 13.46 -5.74 -6.74
CA LEU A 135 12.77 -4.70 -7.52
C LEU A 135 13.76 -3.76 -8.22
N LYS A 136 14.76 -3.26 -7.48
CA LYS A 136 15.84 -2.44 -8.05
C LYS A 136 16.64 -3.20 -9.11
N GLY A 137 16.96 -4.46 -8.82
CA GLY A 137 17.66 -5.33 -9.78
C GLY A 137 16.85 -5.56 -11.05
N GLY A 138 15.55 -5.87 -10.93
CA GLY A 138 14.69 -6.15 -12.07
C GLY A 138 14.39 -4.93 -12.93
N MET A 139 14.14 -3.76 -12.33
CA MET A 139 14.00 -2.48 -13.05
C MET A 139 15.25 -2.17 -13.87
N ALA A 140 16.44 -2.33 -13.26
CA ALA A 140 17.71 -2.12 -13.96
C ALA A 140 17.92 -3.12 -15.10
N LEU A 141 17.60 -4.40 -14.89
CA LEU A 141 17.69 -5.42 -15.94
C LEU A 141 16.69 -5.18 -17.09
N ALA A 142 15.52 -4.63 -16.81
CA ALA A 142 14.53 -4.24 -17.81
C ALA A 142 14.87 -2.92 -18.52
N GLY A 143 15.93 -2.22 -18.11
CA GLY A 143 16.30 -0.91 -18.66
C GLY A 143 15.31 0.21 -18.32
N VAL A 144 14.51 0.05 -17.26
CA VAL A 144 13.51 1.03 -16.83
C VAL A 144 14.11 1.92 -15.73
N PRO A 145 14.19 3.25 -15.94
CA PRO A 145 14.59 4.19 -14.89
C PRO A 145 13.66 4.07 -13.68
N GLN A 146 14.22 4.09 -12.46
CA GLN A 146 13.45 3.84 -11.24
C GLN A 146 13.51 5.03 -10.30
N HIS A 147 12.34 5.57 -9.96
CA HIS A 147 12.15 6.39 -8.78
C HIS A 147 11.96 5.52 -7.53
N LEU A 148 12.63 5.87 -6.43
CA LEU A 148 12.35 5.25 -5.14
C LEU A 148 11.16 5.92 -4.48
N ASP A 149 10.25 5.12 -3.90
CA ASP A 149 9.07 5.61 -3.19
C ASP A 149 9.46 6.61 -2.09
N VAL A 150 8.79 7.76 -2.11
CA VAL A 150 9.08 8.88 -1.21
C VAL A 150 8.85 8.51 0.26
N SER A 151 7.76 7.80 0.58
CA SER A 151 7.41 7.49 1.95
C SER A 151 8.34 6.44 2.56
N HIS A 152 8.60 5.36 1.83
CA HIS A 152 9.56 4.33 2.22
C HIS A 152 10.97 4.90 2.35
N THR A 153 11.40 5.75 1.43
CA THR A 153 12.76 6.29 1.45
C THR A 153 12.97 7.27 2.61
N LEU A 154 12.01 8.17 2.86
CA LEU A 154 12.07 9.09 3.99
C LEU A 154 11.99 8.35 5.34
N ALA A 155 11.16 7.32 5.44
CA ALA A 155 11.14 6.45 6.62
C ALA A 155 12.46 5.69 6.81
N ASN A 156 13.13 5.29 5.73
CA ASN A 156 14.47 4.70 5.80
C ASN A 156 15.53 5.73 6.25
N CYS A 157 15.39 7.01 5.89
CA CYS A 157 16.24 8.07 6.45
C CYS A 157 16.07 8.17 7.97
N MET A 158 14.83 8.20 8.47
CA MET A 158 14.55 8.16 9.92
C MET A 158 15.14 6.91 10.58
N LYS A 159 14.90 5.74 9.99
CA LYS A 159 15.44 4.47 10.50
C LYS A 159 16.96 4.52 10.63
N THR A 160 17.65 5.08 9.64
CA THR A 160 19.12 5.14 9.66
C THR A 160 19.65 6.03 10.78
N VAL A 161 18.92 7.08 11.15
CA VAL A 161 19.31 8.01 12.21
C VAL A 161 18.94 7.49 13.59
N TYR A 162 17.73 6.95 13.76
CA TYR A 162 17.14 6.70 15.09
C TYR A 162 17.07 5.22 15.49
N ALA A 163 17.19 4.26 14.56
CA ALA A 163 17.00 2.85 14.92
C ALA A 163 18.00 2.34 15.96
N GLU A 164 19.23 2.84 15.90
CA GLU A 164 20.29 2.48 16.84
C GLU A 164 20.50 3.48 17.97
N ASP A 165 19.75 4.59 17.99
CA ASP A 165 19.83 5.62 19.02
C ASP A 165 19.27 5.12 20.36
N GLU A 166 20.05 5.24 21.42
CA GLU A 166 19.73 4.68 22.74
C GLU A 166 18.56 5.42 23.43
N GLU A 167 18.44 6.73 23.23
CA GLU A 167 17.33 7.53 23.77
C GLU A 167 16.01 7.11 23.10
N PHE A 168 16.02 6.96 21.78
CA PHE A 168 14.89 6.49 20.99
C PHE A 168 14.48 5.05 21.34
N LYS A 169 15.45 4.12 21.45
CA LYS A 169 15.20 2.75 21.91
C LYS A 169 14.58 2.74 23.30
N SER A 170 15.12 3.54 24.22
CA SER A 170 14.63 3.64 25.60
C SER A 170 13.19 4.15 25.67
N LEU A 171 12.87 5.21 24.91
CA LEU A 171 11.51 5.75 24.80
C LEU A 171 10.54 4.70 24.23
N THR A 172 10.86 4.11 23.09
CA THR A 172 9.96 3.16 22.41
C THR A 172 9.74 1.88 23.23
N GLN A 173 10.74 1.41 23.97
CA GLN A 173 10.57 0.31 24.93
C GLN A 173 9.63 0.67 26.08
N LYS A 174 9.77 1.87 26.66
CA LYS A 174 8.86 2.34 27.73
C LYS A 174 7.42 2.47 27.23
N LEU A 175 7.21 3.05 26.05
CA LEU A 175 5.88 3.15 25.44
C LEU A 175 5.24 1.76 25.24
N GLY A 176 6.03 0.76 24.83
CA GLY A 176 5.56 -0.62 24.69
C GLY A 176 5.13 -1.24 26.02
N LYS A 177 5.93 -1.02 27.09
CA LYS A 177 5.63 -1.51 28.45
C LYS A 177 4.39 -0.86 29.04
N ILE A 178 4.26 0.46 28.94
CA ILE A 178 3.11 1.23 29.44
C ILE A 178 1.82 0.73 28.79
N ARG A 179 1.83 0.49 27.48
CA ARG A 179 0.66 -0.05 26.78
C ARG A 179 0.23 -1.40 27.34
N LEU A 180 1.16 -2.32 27.56
CA LEU A 180 0.86 -3.64 28.15
C LEU A 180 0.42 -3.52 29.61
N GLN A 181 0.99 -2.60 30.38
CA GLN A 181 0.69 -2.43 31.79
C GLN A 181 -0.73 -1.86 32.02
N TYR A 182 -1.17 -0.91 31.19
CA TYR A 182 -2.40 -0.15 31.46
C TYR A 182 -3.58 -0.46 30.52
N HIS A 183 -3.46 -1.39 29.55
CA HIS A 183 -4.52 -1.69 28.57
C HIS A 183 -5.87 -2.16 29.15
N LEU A 184 -5.89 -2.66 30.40
CA LEU A 184 -7.12 -3.10 31.09
C LEU A 184 -7.42 -2.25 32.33
N THR A 185 -6.94 -1.01 32.36
CA THR A 185 -7.12 -0.09 33.49
C THR A 185 -8.03 1.09 33.12
N ASP A 186 -8.47 1.84 34.12
CA ASP A 186 -9.25 3.08 34.01
C ASP A 186 -8.52 4.21 33.26
N ILE A 187 -7.20 4.14 33.10
CA ILE A 187 -6.41 5.09 32.29
C ILE A 187 -6.09 4.57 30.87
N ALA A 188 -6.68 3.44 30.44
CA ALA A 188 -6.41 2.85 29.12
C ALA A 188 -6.73 3.78 27.95
N TRP A 189 -7.67 4.72 28.12
CA TRP A 189 -8.05 5.71 27.10
C TRP A 189 -6.96 6.75 26.81
N LEU A 190 -5.93 6.85 27.66
CA LEU A 190 -4.76 7.72 27.47
C LEU A 190 -3.58 7.02 26.78
N LEU A 191 -3.68 5.72 26.48
CA LEU A 191 -2.56 4.93 25.98
C LEU A 191 -2.03 5.44 24.62
N PRO A 192 -0.72 5.28 24.36
CA PRO A 192 -0.17 5.59 23.06
C PRO A 192 -0.79 4.73 21.95
N PRO A 193 -0.86 5.25 20.71
CA PRO A 193 -1.24 4.49 19.53
C PRO A 193 -0.41 3.20 19.37
N ASN A 194 -0.94 2.26 18.57
CA ASN A 194 -0.26 0.99 18.36
C ASN A 194 1.03 1.16 17.54
N MET A 195 2.19 1.17 18.20
CA MET A 195 3.50 1.08 17.55
C MET A 195 3.64 -0.25 16.80
N ARG A 196 3.38 -0.24 15.50
CA ARG A 196 3.54 -1.42 14.63
C ARG A 196 5.00 -1.85 14.61
N ALA A 197 5.27 -3.16 14.76
CA ALA A 197 6.63 -3.70 14.67
C ALA A 197 7.19 -3.63 13.23
N ILE A 198 6.31 -3.86 12.25
CA ILE A 198 6.57 -3.73 10.81
C ILE A 198 6.30 -2.28 10.40
N ALA A 199 7.15 -1.72 9.53
CA ALA A 199 7.01 -0.35 9.05
C ALA A 199 6.96 0.72 10.15
N ARG A 200 7.61 0.49 11.30
CA ARG A 200 7.54 1.36 12.48
C ARG A 200 7.92 2.82 12.17
N PHE A 201 8.88 3.03 11.27
CA PHE A 201 9.36 4.36 10.88
C PHE A 201 8.41 5.10 9.93
N MET A 202 7.54 4.38 9.20
CA MET A 202 6.45 4.99 8.44
C MET A 202 5.27 5.40 9.34
N ASN A 203 5.25 4.95 10.59
CA ASN A 203 4.15 5.12 11.54
C ASN A 203 4.54 5.90 12.78
N LEU A 204 5.56 6.76 12.67
CA LEU A 204 6.03 7.58 13.79
C LEU A 204 5.04 8.68 14.16
N SER A 205 4.48 9.31 13.13
CA SER A 205 3.48 10.37 13.16
C SER A 205 2.54 10.31 14.36
N ASP A 206 1.74 9.24 14.47
CA ASP A 206 0.65 9.18 15.44
C ASP A 206 1.13 9.16 16.88
N TRP A 207 2.19 8.42 17.18
CA TRP A 207 2.67 8.29 18.56
C TRP A 207 3.57 9.46 18.98
N VAL A 208 4.28 10.09 18.03
CA VAL A 208 5.03 11.32 18.28
C VAL A 208 4.08 12.48 18.59
N GLU A 209 2.99 12.61 17.82
CA GLU A 209 1.94 13.59 18.08
C GLU A 209 1.27 13.33 19.44
N TRP A 210 0.90 12.07 19.72
CA TRP A 210 0.39 11.68 21.03
C TRP A 210 1.35 12.06 22.16
N GLY A 211 2.66 11.79 22.01
CA GLY A 211 3.65 12.04 23.05
C GLY A 211 3.79 13.52 23.38
N ASN A 212 3.86 14.37 22.36
CA ASN A 212 3.89 15.83 22.55
C ASN A 212 2.59 16.36 23.16
N ARG A 213 1.43 15.85 22.72
CA ARG A 213 0.13 16.22 23.31
C ARG A 213 0.01 15.77 24.77
N MET A 214 0.56 14.62 25.13
CA MET A 214 0.60 14.15 26.52
C MET A 214 1.49 15.06 27.38
N LEU A 215 2.65 15.48 26.87
CA LEU A 215 3.51 16.45 27.56
C LEU A 215 2.80 17.79 27.79
N THR A 216 2.06 18.31 26.80
CA THR A 216 1.29 19.56 26.95
C THR A 216 0.17 19.44 27.99
N ASN A 217 -0.47 18.28 28.08
CA ASN A 217 -1.63 18.10 28.96
C ASN A 217 -1.27 17.51 30.34
N MET A 218 0.01 17.21 30.62
CA MET A 218 0.45 16.45 31.80
C MET A 218 -0.09 17.04 33.12
N ASP A 219 -0.07 18.36 33.27
CA ASP A 219 -0.52 19.05 34.49
C ASP A 219 -2.03 18.95 34.73
N SER A 220 -2.82 18.74 33.68
CA SER A 220 -4.28 18.61 33.76
C SER A 220 -4.74 17.19 34.13
N LEU A 221 -3.84 16.21 34.08
CA LEU A 221 -4.18 14.81 34.34
C LEU A 221 -4.37 14.53 35.85
N GLU A 222 -5.18 13.52 36.15
CA GLU A 222 -5.30 12.98 37.51
C GLU A 222 -3.99 12.32 37.95
N GLN A 223 -3.76 12.23 39.27
CA GLN A 223 -2.48 11.75 39.83
C GLN A 223 -2.07 10.37 39.30
N LYS A 224 -3.01 9.44 39.18
CA LYS A 224 -2.73 8.09 38.66
C LYS A 224 -2.19 8.09 37.22
N ALA A 225 -2.74 8.97 36.38
CA ALA A 225 -2.27 9.13 35.01
C ALA A 225 -0.94 9.88 34.98
N LYS A 226 -0.76 10.91 35.81
CA LYS A 226 0.54 11.58 35.98
C LYS A 226 1.64 10.60 36.35
N ASP A 227 1.42 9.75 37.34
CA ASP A 227 2.39 8.75 37.77
C ASP A 227 2.74 7.75 36.66
N ALA A 228 1.76 7.39 35.82
CA ALA A 228 1.95 6.49 34.70
C ALA A 228 2.75 7.12 33.54
N PHE A 229 2.58 8.42 33.28
CA PHE A 229 3.10 9.08 32.07
C PHE A 229 4.20 10.13 32.34
N CYS A 230 4.53 10.45 33.59
CA CYS A 230 5.55 11.45 33.96
C CYS A 230 6.94 11.13 33.37
N PHE A 231 7.21 9.86 33.04
CA PHE A 231 8.46 9.47 32.40
C PHE A 231 8.70 10.20 31.06
N LEU A 232 7.65 10.67 30.38
CA LEU A 232 7.73 11.40 29.10
C LEU A 232 8.56 12.68 29.22
N GLU A 233 8.58 13.33 30.39
CA GLU A 233 9.38 14.53 30.62
C GLU A 233 10.87 14.30 30.39
N ASN A 234 11.36 13.08 30.68
CA ASN A 234 12.75 12.71 30.41
C ASN A 234 13.08 12.61 28.91
N TYR A 235 12.06 12.61 28.03
CA TYR A 235 12.19 12.49 26.59
C TYR A 235 11.60 13.70 25.85
N ARG A 236 11.32 14.80 26.56
CA ARG A 236 10.74 16.02 25.98
C ARG A 236 11.54 16.52 24.77
N GLY A 237 12.86 16.64 24.93
CA GLY A 237 13.74 17.07 23.84
C GLY A 237 13.66 16.17 22.60
N LEU A 238 13.69 14.84 22.80
CA LEU A 238 13.55 13.89 21.70
C LEU A 238 12.16 13.93 21.05
N LEU A 239 11.09 14.10 21.83
CA LEU A 239 9.73 14.19 21.30
C LEU A 239 9.51 15.45 20.47
N GLU A 240 10.03 16.59 20.92
CA GLU A 240 10.00 17.85 20.18
C GLU A 240 10.83 17.74 18.90
N GLU A 241 12.01 17.12 18.97
CA GLU A 241 12.87 16.83 17.82
C GLU A 241 12.17 15.95 16.77
N LEU A 242 11.59 14.82 17.20
CA LEU A 242 10.86 13.91 16.33
C LEU A 242 9.63 14.58 15.71
N SER A 243 8.98 15.52 16.41
CA SER A 243 7.86 16.29 15.86
C SER A 243 8.29 17.09 14.64
N VAL A 244 9.42 17.81 14.73
CA VAL A 244 9.98 18.58 13.61
C VAL A 244 10.29 17.67 12.42
N ASP A 245 10.90 16.51 12.68
CA ASP A 245 11.29 15.56 11.64
C ASP A 245 10.07 14.95 10.93
N VAL A 246 9.07 14.53 11.70
CA VAL A 246 7.81 13.97 11.18
C VAL A 246 7.07 15.02 10.35
N ASP A 247 6.99 16.26 10.82
CA ASP A 247 6.30 17.33 10.09
C ASP A 247 7.01 17.67 8.77
N ALA A 248 8.35 17.63 8.76
CA ALA A 248 9.12 17.80 7.53
C ALA A 248 8.91 16.66 6.54
N ILE A 249 8.86 15.41 7.00
CA ILE A 249 8.54 14.27 6.14
C ILE A 249 7.14 14.40 5.57
N ARG A 250 6.13 14.68 6.40
CA ARG A 250 4.74 14.91 5.97
C ARG A 250 4.66 16.03 4.92
N HIS A 251 5.42 17.11 5.10
CA HIS A 251 5.48 18.21 4.14
C HIS A 251 6.02 17.77 2.77
N VAL A 252 7.17 17.08 2.76
CA VAL A 252 7.80 16.58 1.52
C VAL A 252 6.91 15.56 0.82
N GLU A 253 6.33 14.60 1.57
CA GLU A 253 5.39 13.62 1.05
C GLU A 253 4.18 14.30 0.43
N THR A 254 3.58 15.29 1.12
CA THR A 254 2.41 16.02 0.63
C THR A 254 2.70 16.68 -0.71
N ILE A 255 3.83 17.38 -0.84
CA ILE A 255 4.22 18.02 -2.10
C ILE A 255 4.40 16.97 -3.20
N CYS A 256 5.18 15.92 -2.95
CA CYS A 256 5.49 14.91 -3.96
C CYS A 256 4.25 14.13 -4.42
N LYS A 257 3.33 13.82 -3.49
CA LYS A 257 2.09 13.07 -3.77
C LYS A 257 1.02 13.93 -4.44
N THR A 258 0.91 15.21 -4.11
CA THR A 258 -0.19 16.05 -4.63
C THR A 258 0.20 16.85 -5.86
N ARG A 259 1.48 17.20 -6.02
CA ARG A 259 1.96 18.08 -7.10
C ARG A 259 2.94 17.38 -8.03
N GLY A 260 3.38 16.16 -7.69
CA GLY A 260 4.37 15.41 -8.43
C GLY A 260 5.79 15.94 -8.21
N PHE A 261 6.76 15.16 -8.68
CA PHE A 261 8.17 15.49 -8.57
C PHE A 261 8.70 16.11 -9.86
N CYS A 262 9.24 17.33 -9.77
CA CYS A 262 9.88 18.07 -10.86
C CYS A 262 10.91 19.04 -10.27
N LEU A 263 11.65 19.78 -11.11
CA LEU A 263 12.67 20.72 -10.64
C LEU A 263 12.12 21.80 -9.69
N LYS A 264 10.84 22.21 -9.87
CA LYS A 264 10.18 23.17 -8.98
C LYS A 264 9.95 22.57 -7.59
N THR A 265 9.29 21.42 -7.51
CA THR A 265 9.00 20.76 -6.23
C THR A 265 10.26 20.23 -5.56
N TYR A 266 11.27 19.80 -6.32
CA TYR A 266 12.60 19.49 -5.81
C TYR A 266 13.22 20.67 -5.04
N ARG A 267 13.22 21.88 -5.63
CA ARG A 267 13.77 23.09 -4.99
C ARG A 267 12.99 23.47 -3.73
N GLU A 268 11.66 23.40 -3.81
CA GLU A 268 10.76 23.72 -2.70
C GLU A 268 10.98 22.77 -1.51
N CYS A 269 10.95 21.45 -1.75
CA CYS A 269 11.24 20.45 -0.71
C CYS A 269 12.65 20.62 -0.14
N SER A 270 13.65 20.88 -0.99
CA SER A 270 15.03 21.07 -0.55
C SER A 270 15.18 22.30 0.36
N GLN A 271 14.55 23.42 -0.03
CA GLN A 271 14.54 24.64 0.77
C GLN A 271 13.86 24.41 2.12
N TYR A 272 12.72 23.72 2.14
CA TYR A 272 12.03 23.37 3.38
C TYR A 272 12.91 22.55 4.32
N ILE A 273 13.58 21.51 3.81
CA ILE A 273 14.49 20.66 4.61
C ILE A 273 15.64 21.48 5.18
N ILE A 274 16.25 22.37 4.39
CA ILE A 274 17.36 23.22 4.83
C ILE A 274 16.91 24.13 5.98
N LEU A 275 15.75 24.78 5.85
CA LEU A 275 15.26 25.74 6.85
C LEU A 275 14.76 25.06 8.12
N HIS A 276 13.99 23.98 8.00
CA HIS A 276 13.22 23.43 9.11
C HIS A 276 13.86 22.20 9.75
N VAL A 277 14.63 21.40 9.00
CA VAL A 277 15.29 20.19 9.54
C VAL A 277 16.73 20.50 9.92
N ILE A 278 17.50 21.14 9.03
CA ILE A 278 18.94 21.42 9.21
C ILE A 278 19.19 22.74 9.97
N GLY A 279 18.35 23.75 9.77
CA GLY A 279 18.47 25.03 10.48
C GLY A 279 18.47 24.84 12.00
N ASN A 280 19.54 25.27 12.67
CA ASN A 280 19.76 25.11 14.12
C ASN A 280 19.59 23.66 14.61
N ALA A 281 19.97 22.69 13.77
CA ALA A 281 19.84 21.27 14.07
C ALA A 281 20.91 20.76 15.03
N ASN A 282 20.52 19.77 15.84
CA ASN A 282 21.49 18.85 16.44
C ASN A 282 22.00 17.85 15.39
N ASN A 283 22.95 16.99 15.79
CA ASN A 283 23.58 16.04 14.88
C ASN A 283 22.59 15.06 14.24
N ARG A 284 21.55 14.62 14.97
CA ARG A 284 20.54 13.67 14.48
C ARG A 284 19.72 14.30 13.35
N ARG A 285 19.09 15.45 13.60
CA ARG A 285 18.32 16.15 12.55
C ARG A 285 19.19 16.61 11.38
N ALA A 286 20.41 17.09 11.64
CA ALA A 286 21.33 17.46 10.55
C ALA A 286 21.62 16.26 9.64
N THR A 287 21.87 15.09 10.23
CA THR A 287 22.08 13.84 9.49
C THR A 287 20.82 13.42 8.72
N LEU A 288 19.64 13.54 9.34
CA LEU A 288 18.37 13.27 8.67
C LEU A 288 18.19 14.17 7.45
N GLY A 289 18.30 15.48 7.63
CA GLY A 289 18.13 16.47 6.56
C GLY A 289 19.09 16.25 5.40
N LEU A 290 20.37 15.97 5.67
CA LEU A 290 21.36 15.65 4.63
C LEU A 290 20.99 14.39 3.84
N ARG A 291 20.46 13.35 4.51
CA ARG A 291 19.99 12.13 3.84
C ARG A 291 18.77 12.38 2.96
N MET A 292 17.80 13.17 3.44
CA MET A 292 16.63 13.57 2.65
C MET A 292 17.05 14.37 1.42
N LEU A 293 17.98 15.31 1.55
CA LEU A 293 18.52 16.08 0.42
C LEU A 293 19.28 15.21 -0.58
N ASP A 294 20.09 14.26 -0.12
CA ASP A 294 20.80 13.32 -0.99
C ASP A 294 19.82 12.44 -1.79
N TYR A 295 18.76 11.95 -1.15
CA TYR A 295 17.67 11.25 -1.84
C TYR A 295 17.05 12.13 -2.93
N LEU A 296 16.54 13.30 -2.59
CA LEU A 296 15.90 14.20 -3.56
C LEU A 296 16.84 14.58 -4.71
N LYS A 297 18.13 14.77 -4.42
CA LYS A 297 19.15 15.06 -5.44
C LYS A 297 19.36 13.87 -6.39
N LYS A 298 19.32 12.63 -5.90
CA LYS A 298 19.42 11.42 -6.74
C LYS A 298 18.19 11.29 -7.64
N GLU A 299 17.00 11.46 -7.09
CA GLU A 299 15.75 11.42 -7.86
C GLU A 299 15.71 12.53 -8.91
N ALA A 300 16.20 13.73 -8.59
CA ALA A 300 16.23 14.86 -9.52
C ALA A 300 17.08 14.61 -10.78
N LYS A 301 18.05 13.69 -10.73
CA LYS A 301 18.83 13.29 -11.91
C LYS A 301 18.02 12.46 -12.91
N LEU A 302 16.90 11.88 -12.50
CA LEU A 302 16.01 11.10 -13.37
C LEU A 302 15.02 12.00 -14.14
N LEU A 303 14.85 13.25 -13.70
CA LEU A 303 13.96 14.21 -14.33
C LEU A 303 14.39 14.63 -15.74
N HIS A 304 15.61 14.30 -16.18
CA HIS A 304 16.08 14.57 -17.54
C HIS A 304 15.26 13.87 -18.64
N LEU A 305 14.35 12.97 -18.26
CA LEU A 305 13.47 12.23 -19.15
C LEU A 305 12.28 13.07 -19.64
N THR A 306 11.77 14.04 -18.85
CA THR A 306 10.61 14.85 -19.25
C THR A 306 10.58 16.23 -18.58
N ASN A 307 9.94 17.23 -19.22
CA ASN A 307 9.63 18.52 -18.57
C ASN A 307 8.41 18.45 -17.64
N ASN A 308 7.77 17.29 -17.50
CA ASN A 308 6.57 17.11 -16.70
C ASN A 308 6.91 16.64 -15.28
N ALA A 309 5.99 16.88 -14.35
CA ALA A 309 6.09 16.27 -13.03
C ALA A 309 5.84 14.77 -13.10
N GLN A 310 6.65 13.98 -12.39
CA GLN A 310 6.60 12.53 -12.34
C GLN A 310 6.04 12.03 -11.00
N ASN A 311 5.58 10.78 -10.97
CA ASN A 311 5.08 10.12 -9.77
C ASN A 311 6.26 9.52 -8.98
N MET A 312 6.25 9.66 -7.66
CA MET A 312 7.24 9.04 -6.75
C MET A 312 6.59 8.38 -5.53
N SER A 313 5.30 8.05 -5.61
CA SER A 313 4.60 7.40 -4.52
C SER A 313 4.01 6.07 -4.99
N SER A 314 4.20 5.03 -4.18
CA SER A 314 3.60 3.72 -4.30
C SER A 314 2.39 3.52 -3.37
N ASP A 315 1.84 4.58 -2.76
CA ASP A 315 0.71 4.47 -1.83
C ASP A 315 -0.50 3.75 -2.46
N ILE A 316 -0.73 3.92 -3.76
CA ILE A 316 -1.87 3.31 -4.45
C ILE A 316 -1.78 1.78 -4.50
N ILE A 317 -0.57 1.20 -4.62
CA ILE A 317 -0.39 -0.25 -4.64
C ILE A 317 -0.55 -0.86 -3.24
N GLU A 318 -0.15 -0.14 -2.18
CA GLU A 318 -0.42 -0.55 -0.79
C GLU A 318 -1.92 -0.50 -0.48
N SER A 319 -2.63 0.50 -1.02
CA SER A 319 -4.11 0.54 -0.96
C SER A 319 -4.74 -0.69 -1.62
N ASP A 320 -4.26 -1.08 -2.80
CA ASP A 320 -4.71 -2.28 -3.51
C ASP A 320 -4.46 -3.56 -2.70
N PHE A 321 -3.27 -3.69 -2.07
CA PHE A 321 -2.98 -4.80 -1.15
C PHE A 321 -3.89 -4.77 0.08
N GLY A 322 -4.21 -3.59 0.62
CA GLY A 322 -5.16 -3.41 1.72
C GLY A 322 -6.56 -3.92 1.36
N ILE A 323 -7.05 -3.56 0.18
CA ILE A 323 -8.33 -4.04 -0.37
C ILE A 323 -8.31 -5.56 -0.50
N LEU A 324 -7.27 -6.12 -1.10
CA LEU A 324 -7.13 -7.58 -1.25
C LEU A 324 -7.14 -8.27 0.13
N LYS A 325 -6.33 -7.77 1.07
CA LYS A 325 -6.23 -8.33 2.42
C LYS A 325 -7.57 -8.33 3.16
N SER A 326 -8.39 -7.30 2.96
CA SER A 326 -9.73 -7.24 3.55
C SER A 326 -10.68 -8.33 3.03
N LYS A 327 -10.39 -8.90 1.86
CA LYS A 327 -11.18 -9.96 1.21
C LYS A 327 -10.58 -11.35 1.32
N MET A 328 -9.30 -11.46 1.66
CA MET A 328 -8.65 -12.74 1.87
C MET A 328 -9.20 -13.46 3.09
N SER A 329 -9.15 -14.79 3.06
CA SER A 329 -9.54 -15.62 4.20
C SER A 329 -8.61 -15.35 5.39
N PRO A 330 -9.13 -15.26 6.62
CA PRO A 330 -8.28 -15.19 7.82
C PRO A 330 -7.47 -16.48 8.02
N ASN A 331 -7.93 -17.61 7.44
CA ASN A 331 -7.17 -18.84 7.44
C ASN A 331 -6.06 -18.78 6.38
N LYS A 332 -4.83 -18.58 6.85
CA LYS A 332 -3.64 -18.43 6.02
C LYS A 332 -3.34 -19.64 5.13
N LEU A 333 -3.84 -20.84 5.45
CA LEU A 333 -3.62 -22.04 4.65
C LEU A 333 -4.21 -21.95 3.23
N TYR A 334 -5.19 -21.06 3.03
CA TYR A 334 -5.76 -20.84 1.70
C TYR A 334 -4.80 -20.17 0.72
N GLY A 335 -3.80 -19.43 1.21
CA GLY A 335 -2.90 -18.66 0.35
C GLY A 335 -3.62 -17.64 -0.52
N PHE A 336 -3.02 -17.32 -1.67
CA PHE A 336 -3.69 -16.57 -2.72
C PHE A 336 -4.64 -17.49 -3.51
N THR A 337 -5.82 -16.96 -3.82
CA THR A 337 -6.86 -17.67 -4.60
C THR A 337 -7.24 -16.84 -5.82
N SER A 338 -8.07 -17.38 -6.71
CA SER A 338 -8.56 -16.62 -7.88
C SER A 338 -9.30 -15.33 -7.51
N MET A 339 -9.63 -15.12 -6.24
CA MET A 339 -10.12 -13.86 -5.72
C MET A 339 -9.19 -12.68 -5.98
N ILE A 340 -7.89 -12.88 -6.26
CA ILE A 340 -6.99 -11.79 -6.67
C ILE A 340 -7.42 -11.10 -7.97
N LEU A 341 -8.24 -11.75 -8.81
CA LEU A 341 -8.88 -11.13 -9.98
C LEU A 341 -9.83 -9.97 -9.60
N MET A 342 -10.11 -9.75 -8.32
CA MET A 342 -10.80 -8.54 -7.89
C MET A 342 -9.95 -7.27 -8.05
N LEU A 343 -8.62 -7.39 -8.03
CA LEU A 343 -7.70 -6.26 -8.14
C LEU A 343 -7.89 -5.50 -9.47
N PRO A 344 -7.82 -6.14 -10.66
CA PRO A 344 -8.09 -5.45 -11.92
C PRO A 344 -9.50 -4.88 -12.00
N LEU A 345 -10.49 -5.53 -11.37
CA LEU A 345 -11.88 -5.09 -11.41
C LEU A 345 -12.17 -3.87 -10.51
N TYR A 346 -11.41 -3.69 -9.43
CA TYR A 346 -11.70 -2.67 -8.42
C TYR A 346 -11.65 -1.25 -9.01
N PRO A 347 -10.57 -0.81 -9.68
CA PRO A 347 -10.50 0.48 -10.39
C PRO A 347 -11.70 0.78 -11.29
N LYS A 348 -12.19 -0.24 -12.02
CA LYS A 348 -13.26 -0.09 -13.01
C LYS A 348 -14.66 -0.06 -12.45
N THR A 349 -14.80 -0.41 -11.17
CA THR A 349 -16.12 -0.51 -10.55
C THR A 349 -16.35 0.57 -9.51
N ILE A 350 -15.32 1.17 -8.92
CA ILE A 350 -15.47 2.15 -7.84
C ILE A 350 -16.26 3.39 -8.26
N ASP A 351 -15.99 3.95 -9.44
CA ASP A 351 -16.73 5.07 -10.03
C ASP A 351 -17.87 4.53 -10.90
N TYR A 352 -19.08 5.05 -10.69
CA TYR A 352 -20.25 4.61 -11.46
C TYR A 352 -20.14 4.99 -12.93
N SER A 353 -19.54 6.14 -13.25
CA SER A 353 -19.34 6.59 -14.63
C SER A 353 -18.43 5.61 -15.39
N VAL A 354 -17.31 5.21 -14.78
CA VAL A 354 -16.39 4.21 -15.33
C VAL A 354 -17.03 2.82 -15.40
N ALA A 355 -17.87 2.47 -14.43
CA ALA A 355 -18.54 1.18 -14.38
C ALA A 355 -19.56 1.00 -15.52
N ASP A 356 -20.24 2.08 -15.93
CA ASP A 356 -21.22 2.04 -17.03
C ASP A 356 -20.55 1.68 -18.38
N GLU A 357 -19.30 2.12 -18.57
CA GLU A 357 -18.49 1.84 -19.76
C GLU A 357 -17.99 0.39 -19.85
N GLN A 358 -18.15 -0.43 -18.81
CA GLN A 358 -17.59 -1.78 -18.77
C GLN A 358 -18.41 -2.84 -19.50
N ASP A 359 -19.61 -2.54 -20.02
CA ASP A 359 -20.54 -3.53 -20.61
C ASP A 359 -20.50 -4.90 -19.89
N PHE A 360 -20.87 -4.89 -18.61
CA PHE A 360 -20.75 -6.07 -17.75
C PHE A 360 -21.49 -7.28 -18.29
N LYS A 361 -22.57 -7.10 -19.07
CA LYS A 361 -23.34 -8.20 -19.65
C LYS A 361 -22.50 -8.95 -20.68
N VAL A 362 -21.88 -8.25 -21.61
CA VAL A 362 -21.01 -8.85 -22.64
C VAL A 362 -19.81 -9.54 -21.99
N ARG A 363 -19.14 -8.86 -21.05
CA ARG A 363 -17.99 -9.44 -20.31
C ARG A 363 -18.36 -10.72 -19.56
N LEU A 364 -19.51 -10.75 -18.88
CA LEU A 364 -20.00 -11.93 -18.16
C LEU A 364 -20.37 -13.10 -19.08
N ALA A 365 -20.86 -12.80 -20.28
CA ALA A 365 -21.24 -13.81 -21.27
C ALA A 365 -20.00 -14.43 -21.95
N ASN A 366 -18.99 -13.61 -22.23
CA ASN A 366 -17.81 -14.04 -22.98
C ASN A 366 -16.83 -14.89 -22.16
N VAL A 367 -16.62 -14.57 -20.88
CA VAL A 367 -15.69 -15.34 -20.05
C VAL A 367 -16.36 -16.58 -19.48
N LYS A 368 -15.81 -17.77 -19.76
CA LYS A 368 -16.30 -19.05 -19.23
C LYS A 368 -15.64 -19.37 -17.88
N LEU A 369 -16.32 -20.17 -17.06
CA LEU A 369 -15.76 -20.62 -15.76
C LEU A 369 -14.48 -21.46 -15.95
N LYS A 370 -14.41 -22.22 -17.04
CA LYS A 370 -13.22 -23.01 -17.39
C LYS A 370 -11.98 -22.12 -17.59
N GLU A 371 -12.14 -20.93 -18.16
CA GLU A 371 -11.02 -20.00 -18.38
C GLU A 371 -10.47 -19.47 -17.05
N ILE A 372 -11.33 -19.26 -16.05
CA ILE A 372 -10.91 -18.90 -14.69
C ILE A 372 -10.13 -20.06 -14.04
N ASP A 373 -10.58 -21.30 -14.22
CA ASP A 373 -9.89 -22.47 -13.68
C ASP A 373 -8.53 -22.68 -14.34
N ASP A 374 -8.43 -22.49 -15.66
CA ASP A 374 -7.19 -22.62 -16.41
C ASP A 374 -6.21 -21.48 -16.07
N TRP A 375 -6.71 -20.25 -15.93
CA TRP A 375 -5.94 -19.13 -15.40
C TRP A 375 -5.41 -19.41 -13.99
N ALA A 376 -6.26 -19.95 -13.10
CA ALA A 376 -5.86 -20.28 -11.74
C ALA A 376 -4.78 -21.36 -11.68
N LYS A 377 -4.87 -22.40 -12.53
CA LYS A 377 -3.83 -23.44 -12.62
C LYS A 377 -2.48 -22.88 -13.11
N ALA A 378 -2.51 -21.91 -14.02
CA ALA A 378 -1.30 -21.32 -14.59
C ALA A 378 -0.63 -20.30 -13.64
N ASN A 379 -1.41 -19.58 -12.82
CA ASN A 379 -0.93 -18.40 -12.09
C ASN A 379 -0.91 -18.55 -10.56
N LEU A 380 -1.52 -19.60 -9.99
CA LEU A 380 -1.61 -19.78 -8.54
C LEU A 380 -0.94 -21.08 -8.10
N SER A 381 -0.30 -21.05 -6.93
CA SER A 381 0.25 -22.27 -6.31
C SER A 381 -0.85 -23.07 -5.60
N ARG A 382 -0.50 -24.31 -5.24
CA ARG A 382 -1.41 -25.26 -4.60
C ARG A 382 -1.86 -24.79 -3.22
N ASN A 383 -3.16 -24.92 -2.95
CA ASN A 383 -3.77 -24.56 -1.68
C ASN A 383 -3.52 -25.63 -0.61
N TRP A 384 -2.90 -25.26 0.52
CA TRP A 384 -2.54 -26.20 1.57
C TRP A 384 -3.74 -26.77 2.34
N VAL A 385 -4.92 -26.13 2.29
CA VAL A 385 -6.16 -26.74 2.80
C VAL A 385 -6.49 -28.01 2.01
N LYS A 386 -6.27 -27.98 0.69
CA LYS A 386 -6.47 -29.14 -0.18
C LYS A 386 -5.46 -30.24 0.16
N ASP A 387 -4.19 -29.88 0.28
CA ASP A 387 -3.12 -30.83 0.62
C ASP A 387 -3.34 -31.47 2.00
N ARG A 388 -3.72 -30.65 2.99
CA ARG A 388 -4.09 -31.13 4.32
C ARG A 388 -5.28 -32.07 4.27
N THR A 389 -6.34 -31.71 3.55
CA THR A 389 -7.55 -32.54 3.44
C THR A 389 -7.26 -33.87 2.76
N GLU A 390 -6.54 -33.86 1.64
CA GLU A 390 -6.14 -35.06 0.90
C GLU A 390 -5.23 -35.96 1.74
N THR A 391 -4.33 -35.38 2.53
CA THR A 391 -3.43 -36.13 3.42
C THR A 391 -4.20 -36.78 4.57
N LEU A 392 -5.08 -36.03 5.25
CA LEU A 392 -5.83 -36.55 6.39
C LEU A 392 -6.89 -37.58 5.98
N LYS A 393 -7.45 -37.48 4.77
CA LYS A 393 -8.37 -38.49 4.21
C LYS A 393 -7.72 -39.85 3.91
N LYS A 394 -6.39 -39.94 3.88
CA LYS A 394 -5.69 -41.24 3.67
C LYS A 394 -5.66 -42.11 4.92
N VAL A 395 -6.02 -41.54 6.07
CA VAL A 395 -5.99 -42.20 7.40
C VAL A 395 -7.41 -42.52 7.90
N SER A 396 -8.44 -42.10 7.16
CA SER A 396 -9.85 -42.41 7.36
C SER A 396 -10.33 -43.40 6.31
#